data_AF-A0A7W9L810-F1
#
_entry.id   AF-A0A7W9L810-F1
#
_cell.length_a   1.000
_cell.length_b   1.000
_cell.length_c   1.000
_cell.angle_alpha   90.00
_cell.angle_beta   90.00
_cell.angle_gamma   90.00
#
_symmetry.space_group_name_H-M   'P 1'
#
loop_
_entity.id
_entity.type
_entity.pdbx_description
1 polymer ?
#
loop_
_entity_poly.entity_id
_entity_poly.type
_entity_poly.pdbx_seq_one_letter_code
_entity_poly.pdbx_strand_id
1 'polypeptide(L)' 'MNKAGGTDPEKIRDIIENTRLDGLSGALRFTPDNHSALLPDALAVLTVRQGQWRLTNQKAGQTAG' A
#
# COMPACT_ATOMS: atom_id res chain seq x y z
N MET A 1 -3.50 19.11 1.02
CA MET A 1 -4.81 19.69 1.35
C MET A 1 -5.36 18.98 2.57
N ASN A 2 -5.68 19.71 3.63
CA ASN A 2 -6.18 19.14 4.88
C ASN A 2 -7.69 18.87 4.74
N LYS A 3 -8.05 17.70 4.19
CA LYS A 3 -9.43 17.36 3.81
C LYS A 3 -10.40 17.35 5.01
N ALA A 4 -9.89 17.12 6.22
CA ALA A 4 -10.71 17.06 7.45
C ALA A 4 -11.15 18.43 7.96
N GLY A 5 -10.52 19.51 7.50
CA GLY A 5 -10.82 20.87 7.97
C GLY A 5 -10.52 21.12 9.46
N GLY A 6 -9.79 20.23 10.14
CA GLY A 6 -9.51 20.29 11.57
C GLY A 6 -8.98 18.96 12.11
N THR A 7 -9.00 18.80 13.44
CA THR A 7 -8.52 17.61 14.16
C THR A 7 -9.64 16.76 14.76
N ASP A 8 -10.85 16.87 14.22
CA ASP A 8 -11.99 16.03 14.60
C ASP A 8 -11.69 14.57 14.23
N PRO A 9 -11.65 13.64 15.20
CA PRO A 9 -11.22 12.26 14.96
C PRO A 9 -12.18 11.49 14.05
N GLU A 10 -13.48 11.75 14.12
CA GLU A 10 -14.48 11.08 13.30
C GLU A 10 -14.34 11.52 11.84
N LYS A 11 -14.18 12.83 11.60
CA LYS A 11 -13.96 13.35 10.23
C LYS A 11 -12.67 12.85 9.62
N ILE A 12 -11.60 12.73 10.43
CA ILE A 12 -10.33 12.18 9.97
C ILE A 12 -10.50 10.71 9.58
N ARG A 13 -11.18 9.92 10.42
CA ARG A 13 -11.47 8.50 10.14
C ARG A 13 -12.24 8.36 8.83
N ASP A 14 -13.34 9.09 8.67
CA ASP A 14 -14.19 9.04 7.48
C ASP A 14 -13.40 9.30 6.19
N ILE A 15 -12.47 10.26 6.23
CA ILE A 15 -11.62 10.58 5.07
C ILE A 15 -10.64 9.45 4.79
N ILE A 16 -9.97 8.92 5.82
CA ILE A 16 -8.97 7.85 5.65
C ILE A 16 -9.65 6.59 5.11
N GLU A 17 -10.77 6.18 5.69
CA GLU A 17 -11.52 4.98 5.31
C GLU A 17 -12.11 5.05 3.88
N ASN A 18 -12.18 6.23 3.27
CA ASN A 18 -12.61 6.41 1.89
C ASN A 18 -11.47 6.75 0.92
N THR A 19 -10.22 6.71 1.39
CA THR A 19 -9.05 7.09 0.59
C THR A 19 -8.54 5.93 -0.26
N ARG A 20 -8.14 6.26 -1.49
CA ARG A 20 -7.44 5.37 -2.42
C ARG A 20 -6.10 5.99 -2.78
N LEU A 21 -5.03 5.22 -2.67
CA LEU A 21 -3.67 5.66 -2.95
C LEU A 21 -3.00 4.60 -3.83
N ASP A 22 -2.32 5.03 -4.87
CA ASP A 22 -1.35 4.18 -5.56
C ASP A 22 -0.01 4.39 -4.87
N GLY A 23 0.28 3.50 -3.92
CA GLY A 23 1.43 3.59 -3.04
C GLY A 23 2.69 3.05 -3.70
N LEU A 24 3.83 3.22 -3.02
CA LEU A 24 5.13 2.76 -3.50
C LEU A 24 5.18 1.24 -3.80
N SER A 25 4.51 0.43 -2.98
CA SER A 25 4.52 -1.02 -3.10
C SER A 25 3.36 -1.59 -3.92
N GLY A 26 2.38 -0.77 -4.29
CA GLY A 26 1.15 -1.21 -4.96
C GLY A 26 -0.06 -0.40 -4.52
N ALA A 27 -1.23 -0.80 -5.01
CA ALA A 27 -2.48 -0.10 -4.71
C ALA A 27 -2.93 -0.30 -3.25
N LEU A 28 -3.33 0.79 -2.60
CA LEU A 28 -3.94 0.81 -1.28
C LEU A 28 -5.39 1.30 -1.38
N ARG A 29 -6.33 0.52 -0.84
CA ARG A 29 -7.78 0.81 -0.85
C ARG A 29 -8.35 0.66 0.57
N PHE A 30 -8.45 1.76 1.29
CA PHE A 30 -9.04 1.77 2.63
C PHE A 30 -10.55 1.60 2.55
N THR A 31 -11.12 0.96 3.57
CA THR A 31 -12.56 0.86 3.85
C THR A 31 -12.75 0.77 5.37
N PRO A 32 -13.96 1.02 5.91
CA PRO A 32 -14.23 0.83 7.34
C PRO A 32 -13.91 -0.59 7.85
N ASP A 33 -14.07 -1.60 6.99
CA ASP A 33 -13.81 -3.01 7.34
C ASP A 33 -12.37 -3.45 7.05
N ASN A 34 -11.59 -2.63 6.34
CA ASN A 34 -10.20 -2.93 5.96
C ASN A 34 -9.31 -1.69 6.09
N HIS A 35 -8.73 -1.55 7.28
CA HIS A 35 -7.79 -0.47 7.61
C HIS A 35 -6.36 -0.73 7.13
N SER A 36 -6.04 -1.98 6.78
CA SER A 36 -4.74 -2.29 6.20
C SER A 36 -4.63 -1.75 4.79
N ALA A 37 -5.75 -1.71 4.06
CA ALA A 37 -5.86 -1.27 2.67
C ALA A 37 -5.01 -2.08 1.68
N LEU A 38 -4.26 -3.08 2.14
CA LEU A 38 -3.36 -3.89 1.35
C LEU A 38 -4.16 -4.75 0.37
N LEU A 39 -3.77 -4.64 -0.89
CA LEU A 39 -4.14 -5.58 -1.93
C LEU A 39 -2.97 -6.56 -2.17
N PRO A 40 -3.20 -7.70 -2.83
CA PRO A 40 -2.15 -8.69 -3.04
C PRO A 40 -0.91 -8.17 -3.79
N ASP A 41 -1.09 -7.18 -4.66
CA ASP A 41 -0.02 -6.50 -5.39
C ASP A 41 0.82 -5.55 -4.53
N ALA A 42 0.29 -5.09 -3.39
CA ALA A 42 0.99 -4.24 -2.44
C ALA A 42 2.04 -5.00 -1.60
N LEU A 43 2.12 -6.33 -1.75
CA LEU A 43 3.00 -7.22 -1.00
C LEU A 43 4.01 -7.92 -1.91
N ALA A 44 5.28 -7.90 -1.48
CA ALA A 44 6.37 -8.58 -2.15
C ALA A 44 7.01 -9.62 -1.23
N VAL A 45 7.26 -10.82 -1.77
CA VAL A 45 8.02 -11.86 -1.07
C VAL A 45 9.50 -11.71 -1.43
N LEU A 46 10.38 -11.70 -0.43
CA LEU A 46 11.83 -11.59 -0.62
C LEU A 46 12.53 -12.89 -0.21
N THR A 47 13.60 -13.23 -0.95
CA THR A 47 14.53 -14.31 -0.60
C THR A 47 15.92 -13.72 -0.40
N VAL A 48 16.70 -14.29 0.53
CA VAL A 48 18.12 -13.98 0.66
C VAL A 48 18.92 -14.96 -0.20
N ARG A 49 19.75 -14.44 -1.11
CA ARG A 49 20.70 -15.24 -1.90
C ARG A 49 22.07 -14.57 -1.82
N GLN A 50 23.08 -15.31 -1.36
CA GLN A 50 24.45 -14.81 -1.21
C GLN A 50 24.51 -13.50 -0.38
N GLY A 51 23.74 -13.42 0.69
CA GLY A 51 23.67 -12.24 1.55
C GLY A 51 22.90 -11.04 0.97
N GLN A 52 22.24 -11.19 -0.19
CA GLN A 52 21.47 -10.12 -0.84
C GLN A 52 19.98 -10.45 -0.90
N TRP A 53 19.13 -9.43 -0.66
CA TRP A 53 17.69 -9.52 -0.88
C TRP A 53 17.37 -9.57 -2.37
N ARG A 54 16.49 -10.49 -2.76
CA ARG A 54 15.98 -10.64 -4.13
C ARG A 54 14.47 -10.84 -4.07
N LEU A 55 13.73 -10.32 -5.06
CA LEU A 55 12.31 -10.60 -5.20
C LEU A 55 12.09 -12.08 -5.53
N THR A 56 11.23 -12.72 -4.76
CA THR A 56 10.81 -14.10 -4.96
C THR A 56 9.77 -14.07 -6.07
N ASN A 57 10.07 -14.68 -7.22
CA ASN A 57 9.23 -14.77 -8.41
C ASN A 57 9.24 -13.56 -9.37
N GLN A 58 10.30 -12.74 -9.39
CA GLN A 58 10.55 -11.90 -10.57
C GLN A 58 10.76 -12.79 -11.79
N LYS A 59 9.82 -12.79 -12.73
CA LYS A 59 10.11 -13.26 -14.10
C LYS A 59 11.22 -12.36 -14.64
N ALA A 60 12.32 -12.95 -15.09
CA ALA A 60 13.38 -12.20 -15.75
C ALA A 60 12.78 -11.40 -16.92
N GLY A 61 12.74 -10.06 -16.82
CA GLY A 61 12.36 -9.17 -17.92
C GLY A 61 11.23 -8.16 -17.69
N GLN A 62 10.56 -8.12 -16.53
CA GLN A 62 9.64 -7.00 -16.23
C GLN A 62 10.37 -5.93 -15.42
N THR A 63 10.95 -4.97 -16.15
CA THR A 63 11.38 -3.68 -15.58
C THR A 63 10.13 -2.90 -15.17
N ALA A 64 10.11 -2.41 -13.93
CA ALA A 64 9.16 -1.41 -13.48
C ALA A 64 9.26 -0.19 -14.42
N GLY A 65 8.15 0.13 -15.08
CA GLY A 65 7.96 1.41 -15.76
C GLY A 65 7.45 2.47 -14.80
#